data_AF-A0AAV9HPG7-F1
#
_entry.id   AF-A0AAV9HPG7-F1
#
_cell.length_a   1.000
_cell.length_b   1.000
_cell.length_c   1.000
_cell.angle_alpha   90.00
_cell.angle_beta   90.00
_cell.angle_gamma   90.00
#
_symmetry.space_group_name_H-M   'P 1'
#
loop_
_entity.id
_entity.type
_entity.pdbx_description
1 polymer ?
#
loop_
_entity_poly.entity_id
_entity_poly.type
_entity_poly.pdbx_seq_one_letter_code
_entity_poly.pdbx_strand_id
1 'polypeptide(L)'
;MRARTKSCVSQLGDLPGLNTTTLENLSPASKKSILAAASQICRQLMDDLGVKWKPQPVDSALRARTISWIKTQVEPELGAPVNKRFLLSVDAGTTYTERVYEAGDFETKCSMVKYVSTAIYLDDLIDKDPNMAKEAECFLVTMLSSPDSSPFSSSRPGSPGSPGSPGSPGPGSHHDAFWLNQYRLVSLELAAHMSDPFVSNMLLHSCTLYIEGCALEYRIQQDQSRYFLLQAADVELARDAAELELSDSWGSDITLPLDADRIAGCESGGLVPHGWPIWLRERSAVAETFAITSFRAPHGVDIPTWLWVTAISELRTIILSINDVLSFAKELMADDTTSSIAVLTKERRMIGMPGTAPDGGWCLRDTFDEVLGKTLVTGARINRLLRPSGTEARYAPDGRAYTVEELVKALKREEGDDSDSEQSRWAKQETMKALTLKLWETHQRGYVAWHFQSERYRTRELFDWVDGMMGPDAATGPEWIMSCF
;
A
#
# COMPACT_ATOMS: atom_id res chain seq x y z
N MET A 1 5.89 22.94 -13.02
CA MET A 1 5.25 21.62 -12.93
C MET A 1 4.43 21.27 -14.17
N ARG A 2 3.35 22.00 -14.54
CA ARG A 2 2.48 21.64 -15.70
C ARG A 2 3.22 21.40 -17.04
N ALA A 3 4.34 22.06 -17.31
CA ALA A 3 5.13 21.84 -18.52
C ALA A 3 5.98 20.54 -18.50
N ARG A 4 6.35 20.03 -17.32
CA ARG A 4 7.08 18.75 -17.19
C ARG A 4 6.13 17.55 -17.19
N THR A 5 4.93 17.68 -16.63
CA THR A 5 3.95 16.58 -16.57
C THR A 5 3.50 16.11 -17.97
N LYS A 6 3.42 17.02 -18.95
CA LYS A 6 3.11 16.66 -20.35
C LYS A 6 4.18 15.79 -21.02
N SER A 7 5.40 15.74 -20.49
CA SER A 7 6.52 14.99 -21.09
C SER A 7 6.47 13.49 -20.80
N CYS A 8 5.86 13.07 -19.69
CA CYS A 8 5.89 11.66 -19.28
C CYS A 8 4.92 10.83 -20.14
N VAL A 9 3.72 11.36 -20.37
CA VAL A 9 2.64 10.71 -21.13
C VAL A 9 3.03 10.47 -22.58
N SER A 10 3.66 11.45 -23.22
CA SER A 10 4.09 11.35 -24.62
C SER A 10 5.17 10.30 -24.82
N GLN A 11 5.98 10.02 -23.80
CA GLN A 11 7.02 8.99 -23.86
C GLN A 11 6.44 7.57 -23.73
N LEU A 12 5.27 7.41 -23.10
CA LEU A 12 4.56 6.13 -23.05
C LEU A 12 3.88 5.77 -24.37
N GLY A 13 3.60 6.77 -25.22
CA GLY A 13 2.91 6.65 -26.51
C GLY A 13 3.50 5.60 -27.45
N ASP A 14 4.81 5.38 -27.37
CA ASP A 14 5.53 4.50 -28.29
C ASP A 14 5.93 3.15 -27.66
N LEU A 15 5.56 2.89 -26.39
CA LEU A 15 6.03 1.69 -25.68
C LEU A 15 5.16 0.47 -26.03
N PRO A 16 5.72 -0.55 -26.72
CA PRO A 16 4.95 -1.71 -27.14
C PRO A 16 4.43 -2.52 -25.94
N GLY A 17 3.22 -3.09 -26.07
CA GLY A 17 2.63 -4.00 -25.08
C GLY A 17 1.73 -3.35 -24.02
N LEU A 18 1.82 -2.03 -23.78
CA LEU A 18 0.93 -1.35 -22.81
C LEU A 18 -0.51 -1.12 -23.31
N ASN A 19 -0.77 -1.38 -24.59
CA ASN A 19 -2.12 -1.29 -25.17
C ASN A 19 -3.00 -2.51 -24.82
N THR A 20 -2.49 -3.44 -24.01
CA THR A 20 -3.27 -4.56 -23.49
C THR A 20 -4.29 -4.11 -22.45
N THR A 21 -5.38 -4.85 -22.34
CA THR A 21 -6.50 -4.59 -21.45
C THR A 21 -6.49 -5.49 -20.22
N THR A 22 -5.59 -6.48 -20.20
CA THR A 22 -5.39 -7.45 -19.12
C THR A 22 -3.91 -7.79 -18.96
N LEU A 23 -3.54 -8.22 -17.76
CA LEU A 23 -2.22 -8.80 -17.48
C LEU A 23 -2.15 -10.29 -17.81
N GLU A 24 -3.29 -10.94 -18.06
CA GLU A 24 -3.36 -12.37 -18.35
C GLU A 24 -2.77 -12.72 -19.72
N ASN A 25 -2.13 -13.89 -19.79
CA ASN A 25 -1.69 -14.51 -21.04
C ASN A 25 -0.73 -13.65 -21.88
N LEU A 26 -0.07 -12.67 -21.26
CA LEU A 26 0.94 -11.86 -21.93
C LEU A 26 2.14 -12.74 -22.31
N SER A 27 2.52 -12.68 -23.58
CA SER A 27 3.75 -13.34 -24.04
C SER A 27 4.96 -12.84 -23.24
N PRO A 28 6.02 -13.65 -23.06
CA PRO A 28 7.25 -13.18 -22.42
C PRO A 28 7.84 -11.92 -23.08
N ALA A 29 7.69 -11.76 -24.40
CA ALA A 29 8.11 -10.56 -25.14
C ALA A 29 7.24 -9.33 -24.86
N SER A 30 5.94 -9.52 -24.61
CA SER A 30 5.02 -8.45 -24.20
C SER A 30 5.34 -8.00 -22.78
N LYS A 31 5.43 -8.93 -21.82
CA LYS A 31 5.85 -8.63 -20.44
C LYS A 31 7.17 -7.87 -20.44
N LYS A 32 8.10 -8.25 -21.33
CA LYS A 32 9.36 -7.55 -21.52
C LYS A 32 9.26 -6.09 -21.87
N SER A 33 8.48 -5.79 -22.88
CA SER A 33 8.32 -4.42 -23.32
C SER A 33 7.65 -3.57 -22.24
N ILE A 34 6.68 -4.15 -21.53
CA ILE A 34 5.98 -3.50 -20.42
C ILE A 34 6.91 -3.26 -19.21
N LEU A 35 7.75 -4.23 -18.84
CA LEU A 35 8.71 -4.08 -17.74
C LEU A 35 9.74 -2.98 -18.04
N ALA A 36 10.26 -2.92 -19.26
CA ALA A 36 11.16 -1.84 -19.68
C ALA A 36 10.50 -0.46 -19.55
N ALA A 37 9.22 -0.36 -19.93
CA ALA A 37 8.42 0.86 -19.75
C ALA A 37 8.24 1.21 -18.26
N ALA A 38 7.83 0.24 -17.43
CA ALA A 38 7.66 0.44 -15.99
C ALA A 38 8.96 0.91 -15.32
N SER A 39 10.12 0.37 -15.71
CA SER A 39 11.43 0.83 -15.21
C SER A 39 11.71 2.30 -15.54
N GLN A 40 11.36 2.76 -16.75
CA GLN A 40 11.47 4.18 -17.12
C GLN A 40 10.53 5.06 -16.29
N ILE A 41 9.28 4.64 -16.10
CA ILE A 41 8.30 5.32 -15.25
C ILE A 41 8.81 5.45 -13.82
N CYS A 42 9.33 4.37 -13.24
CA CYS A 42 9.88 4.34 -11.89
C CYS A 42 11.06 5.31 -11.73
N ARG A 43 11.95 5.39 -12.72
CA ARG A 43 13.05 6.39 -12.74
C ARG A 43 12.52 7.81 -12.74
N GLN A 44 11.60 8.11 -13.64
CA GLN A 44 11.02 9.44 -13.75
C GLN A 44 10.28 9.84 -12.47
N LEU A 45 9.54 8.90 -11.86
CA LEU A 45 8.89 9.11 -10.57
C LEU A 45 9.91 9.48 -9.49
N MET A 46 11.03 8.77 -9.40
CA MET A 46 12.09 9.10 -8.43
C MET A 46 12.65 10.51 -8.64
N ASP A 47 12.94 10.88 -9.90
CA ASP A 47 13.46 12.20 -10.24
C ASP A 47 12.46 13.31 -9.89
N ASP A 48 11.18 13.11 -10.22
CA ASP A 48 10.12 14.09 -9.95
C ASP A 48 9.80 14.22 -8.46
N LEU A 49 9.95 13.13 -7.69
CA LEU A 49 9.85 13.16 -6.23
C LEU A 49 11.13 13.71 -5.56
N GLY A 50 12.19 13.97 -6.32
CA GLY A 50 13.47 14.45 -5.79
C GLY A 50 14.15 13.42 -4.88
N VAL A 51 13.87 12.14 -5.08
CA VAL A 51 14.42 11.03 -4.29
C VAL A 51 15.89 10.88 -4.64
N LYS A 52 16.75 11.45 -3.79
CA LYS A 52 18.19 11.16 -3.82
C LYS A 52 18.47 9.98 -2.93
N TRP A 53 18.98 8.92 -3.52
CA TRP A 53 19.36 7.75 -2.76
C TRP A 53 20.53 8.04 -1.83
N LYS A 54 20.45 7.48 -0.63
CA LYS A 54 21.58 7.36 0.30
C LYS A 54 21.52 5.97 0.91
N PRO A 55 22.58 5.15 0.81
CA PRO A 55 22.63 3.89 1.53
C PRO A 55 22.47 4.19 3.03
N GLN A 56 21.46 3.59 3.65
CA GLN A 56 21.28 3.66 5.09
C GLN A 56 21.91 2.41 5.72
N PRO A 57 22.62 2.59 6.85
CA PRO A 57 23.17 1.48 7.60
C PRO A 57 22.05 0.63 8.20
N VAL A 58 22.36 -0.64 8.41
CA VAL A 58 21.51 -1.56 9.17
C VAL A 58 21.37 -1.08 10.62
N ASP A 59 20.15 -1.10 11.15
CA ASP A 59 19.87 -0.79 12.55
C ASP A 59 19.96 -2.08 13.38
N SER A 60 21.18 -2.43 13.80
CA SER A 60 21.45 -3.63 14.58
C SER A 60 20.66 -3.69 15.90
N ALA A 61 20.35 -2.53 16.50
CA ALA A 61 19.59 -2.46 17.74
C ALA A 61 18.11 -2.80 17.49
N LEU A 62 17.52 -2.25 16.43
CA LEU A 62 16.15 -2.57 16.02
C LEU A 62 16.01 -4.06 15.67
N ARG A 63 16.98 -4.62 14.94
CA ARG A 63 17.01 -6.06 14.59
C ARG A 63 17.09 -6.95 15.83
N ALA A 64 17.99 -6.63 16.77
CA ALA A 64 18.11 -7.37 18.03
C ALA A 64 16.80 -7.32 18.84
N ARG A 65 16.14 -6.15 18.90
CA ARG A 65 14.86 -5.98 19.58
C ARG A 65 13.73 -6.76 18.91
N THR A 66 13.73 -6.81 17.59
CA THR A 66 12.78 -7.59 16.78
C THR A 66 12.95 -9.09 17.00
N ILE A 67 14.19 -9.59 17.00
CA ILE A 67 14.49 -11.01 17.33
C ILE A 67 14.04 -11.34 18.75
N SER A 68 14.30 -10.43 19.70
CA SER A 68 13.84 -10.61 21.08
C SER A 68 12.32 -10.74 21.15
N TRP A 69 11.57 -9.89 20.45
CA TRP A 69 10.11 -9.95 20.40
C TRP A 69 9.60 -11.29 19.86
N ILE A 70 10.19 -11.78 18.76
CA ILE A 70 9.82 -13.09 18.18
C ILE A 70 10.00 -14.20 19.23
N LYS A 71 11.19 -14.27 19.86
CA LYS A 71 11.52 -15.33 20.81
C LYS A 71 10.68 -15.30 22.08
N THR A 72 10.31 -14.11 22.56
CA THR A 72 9.65 -13.97 23.86
C THR A 72 8.13 -13.88 23.76
N GLN A 73 7.56 -13.53 22.61
CA GLN A 73 6.12 -13.35 22.45
C GLN A 73 5.51 -14.24 21.36
N VAL A 74 6.20 -14.46 20.24
CA VAL A 74 5.63 -15.20 19.09
C VAL A 74 5.89 -16.70 19.18
N GLU A 75 7.15 -17.10 19.37
CA GLU A 75 7.55 -18.51 19.46
C GLU A 75 6.84 -19.29 20.58
N PRO A 76 6.60 -18.74 21.79
CA PRO A 76 5.90 -19.47 22.84
C PRO A 76 4.46 -19.86 22.51
N GLU A 77 3.77 -19.05 21.70
CA GLU A 77 2.36 -19.23 21.36
C GLU A 77 2.17 -20.14 20.13
N LEU A 78 3.13 -20.12 19.20
CA LEU A 78 3.05 -20.88 17.94
C LEU A 78 3.92 -22.14 17.90
N GLY A 79 4.80 -22.31 18.89
CA GLY A 79 5.86 -23.31 18.87
C GLY A 79 7.09 -22.83 18.08
N ALA A 80 8.27 -23.20 18.57
CA ALA A 80 9.53 -22.91 17.91
C ALA A 80 9.93 -24.05 16.94
N PRO A 81 10.51 -23.74 15.76
CA PRO A 81 10.73 -22.39 15.20
C PRO A 81 9.47 -21.82 14.52
N VAL A 82 9.34 -20.49 14.50
CA VAL A 82 8.28 -19.82 13.72
C VAL A 82 8.40 -20.11 12.22
N ASN A 83 7.27 -20.08 11.52
CA ASN A 83 7.19 -20.35 10.08
C ASN A 83 8.09 -19.38 9.28
N LYS A 84 8.83 -19.92 8.30
CA LYS A 84 9.63 -19.16 7.32
C LYS A 84 8.87 -17.99 6.68
N ARG A 85 7.58 -18.15 6.37
CA ARG A 85 6.74 -17.08 5.80
C ARG A 85 6.63 -15.86 6.73
N PHE A 86 6.48 -16.09 8.04
CA PHE A 86 6.46 -15.01 9.02
C PHE A 86 7.84 -14.33 9.11
N LEU A 87 8.93 -15.10 9.08
CA LEU A 87 10.29 -14.53 9.08
C LEU A 87 10.56 -13.63 7.86
N LEU A 88 10.06 -13.98 6.68
CA LEU A 88 10.13 -13.11 5.50
C LEU A 88 9.32 -11.81 5.69
N SER A 89 8.17 -11.89 6.35
CA SER A 89 7.36 -10.71 6.70
C SER A 89 8.08 -9.82 7.72
N VAL A 90 8.79 -10.43 8.67
CA VAL A 90 9.63 -9.72 9.65
C VAL A 90 10.81 -9.01 8.99
N ASP A 91 11.50 -9.65 8.06
CA ASP A 91 12.58 -9.02 7.32
C ASP A 91 12.06 -7.83 6.49
N ALA A 92 10.93 -8.00 5.80
CA ALA A 92 10.27 -6.93 5.06
C ALA A 92 9.86 -5.76 5.98
N GLY A 93 9.24 -6.04 7.13
CA GLY A 93 8.84 -5.02 8.10
C GLY A 93 10.01 -4.31 8.78
N THR A 94 11.11 -5.03 9.01
CA THR A 94 12.34 -4.48 9.59
C THR A 94 13.01 -3.52 8.61
N THR A 95 13.27 -3.98 7.40
CA THR A 95 13.88 -3.16 6.35
C THR A 95 13.00 -1.97 5.99
N TYR A 96 11.67 -2.14 5.97
CA TYR A 96 10.71 -1.04 5.82
C TYR A 96 10.94 0.03 6.89
N THR A 97 10.95 -0.39 8.15
CA THR A 97 11.07 0.52 9.29
C THR A 97 12.40 1.25 9.31
N GLU A 98 13.50 0.54 9.02
CA GLU A 98 14.85 1.13 8.89
C GLU A 98 14.85 2.29 7.89
N ARG A 99 14.22 2.09 6.72
CA ARG A 99 14.23 3.06 5.61
C ARG A 99 13.25 4.20 5.78
N VAL A 100 12.00 3.87 6.10
CA VAL A 100 10.87 4.79 6.09
C VAL A 100 10.87 5.68 7.32
N TYR A 101 11.31 5.16 8.45
CA TYR A 101 11.38 5.89 9.72
C TYR A 101 12.82 6.26 10.05
N GLU A 102 13.65 6.63 9.07
CA GLU A 102 15.07 7.01 9.27
C GLU A 102 15.23 7.95 10.49
N ALA A 103 14.39 8.99 10.54
CA ALA A 103 14.35 9.99 11.60
C ALA A 103 13.35 9.69 12.74
N GLY A 104 12.74 8.50 12.79
CA GLY A 104 11.85 8.11 13.89
C GLY A 104 12.65 7.81 15.17
N ASP A 105 12.03 8.05 16.33
CA ASP A 105 12.59 7.58 17.60
C ASP A 105 12.58 6.04 17.67
N PHE A 106 13.43 5.49 18.54
CA PHE A 106 13.67 4.05 18.61
C PHE A 106 12.42 3.25 19.02
N GLU A 107 11.59 3.77 19.92
CA GLU A 107 10.39 3.06 20.38
C GLU A 107 9.33 3.02 19.27
N THR A 108 9.13 4.14 18.57
CA THR A 108 8.26 4.16 17.38
C THR A 108 8.73 3.18 16.32
N LYS A 109 10.04 3.08 16.06
CA LYS A 109 10.60 2.05 15.16
C LYS A 109 10.26 0.64 15.66
N CYS A 110 10.41 0.37 16.95
CA CYS A 110 10.11 -0.93 17.53
C CYS A 110 8.62 -1.32 17.40
N SER A 111 7.69 -0.38 17.55
CA SER A 111 6.28 -0.67 17.34
C SER A 111 5.92 -0.79 15.85
N MET A 112 6.52 0.04 14.99
CA MET A 112 6.32 -0.03 13.54
C MET A 112 6.80 -1.35 12.95
N VAL A 113 7.97 -1.87 13.35
CA VAL A 113 8.44 -3.16 12.83
C VAL A 113 7.49 -4.29 13.20
N LYS A 114 6.99 -4.34 14.44
CA LYS A 114 6.00 -5.36 14.86
C LYS A 114 4.72 -5.23 14.06
N TYR A 115 4.21 -4.00 13.92
CA TYR A 115 2.98 -3.71 13.19
C TYR A 115 3.08 -4.13 11.73
N VAL A 116 4.09 -3.64 11.01
CA VAL A 116 4.27 -3.90 9.57
C VAL A 116 4.50 -5.39 9.31
N SER A 117 5.33 -6.05 10.13
CA SER A 117 5.60 -7.48 9.99
C SER A 117 4.32 -8.31 10.15
N THR A 118 3.47 -7.95 11.12
CA THR A 118 2.21 -8.65 11.39
C THR A 118 1.17 -8.33 10.30
N ALA A 119 1.08 -7.08 9.85
CA ALA A 119 0.16 -6.66 8.79
C ALA A 119 0.46 -7.37 7.46
N ILE A 120 1.74 -7.42 7.04
CA ILE A 120 2.18 -8.13 5.83
C ILE A 120 1.88 -9.63 5.95
N TYR A 121 2.14 -10.23 7.11
CA TYR A 121 1.90 -11.66 7.29
C TYR A 121 0.41 -11.99 7.27
N LEU A 122 -0.44 -11.14 7.89
CA LEU A 122 -1.89 -11.30 7.87
C LEU A 122 -2.47 -11.17 6.46
N ASP A 123 -2.00 -10.20 5.68
CA ASP A 123 -2.37 -10.05 4.26
C ASP A 123 -2.12 -11.36 3.51
N ASP A 124 -0.89 -11.87 3.60
CA ASP A 124 -0.48 -13.10 2.93
C ASP A 124 -1.23 -14.35 3.44
N LEU A 125 -1.73 -14.35 4.69
CA LEU A 125 -2.52 -15.44 5.26
C LEU A 125 -3.99 -15.37 4.83
N ILE A 126 -4.61 -14.19 4.90
CA ILE A 126 -6.02 -13.98 4.53
C ILE A 126 -6.21 -14.27 3.03
N ASP A 127 -5.29 -13.81 2.18
CA ASP A 127 -5.29 -14.06 0.74
C ASP A 127 -5.24 -15.57 0.39
N LYS A 128 -4.59 -16.39 1.22
CA LYS A 128 -4.29 -17.80 0.89
C LYS A 128 -5.07 -18.84 1.67
N ASP A 129 -5.70 -18.47 2.80
CA ASP A 129 -6.41 -19.40 3.66
C ASP A 129 -7.88 -18.97 3.87
N PRO A 130 -8.84 -19.74 3.31
CA PRO A 130 -10.27 -19.49 3.51
C PRO A 130 -10.71 -19.43 4.98
N ASN A 131 -10.07 -20.21 5.86
CA ASN A 131 -10.40 -20.21 7.28
C ASN A 131 -9.92 -18.92 7.94
N MET A 132 -8.73 -18.45 7.57
CA MET A 132 -8.19 -17.19 8.07
C MET A 132 -9.05 -16.00 7.64
N ALA A 133 -9.51 -15.96 6.39
CA ALA A 133 -10.41 -14.91 5.91
C ALA A 133 -11.74 -14.90 6.71
N LYS A 134 -12.31 -16.09 6.97
CA LYS A 134 -13.51 -16.22 7.80
C LYS A 134 -13.25 -15.79 9.25
N GLU A 135 -12.11 -16.15 9.83
CA GLU A 135 -11.75 -15.75 11.18
C GLU A 135 -11.54 -14.22 11.27
N ALA A 136 -10.96 -13.60 10.25
CA ALA A 136 -10.82 -12.14 10.15
C ALA A 136 -12.20 -11.43 10.17
N GLU A 137 -13.19 -11.97 9.48
CA GLU A 137 -14.57 -11.45 9.53
C GLU A 137 -15.19 -11.59 10.93
N CYS A 138 -15.05 -12.75 11.57
CA CYS A 138 -15.50 -12.99 12.94
C CYS A 138 -14.81 -12.05 13.95
N PHE A 139 -13.52 -11.81 13.75
CA PHE A 139 -12.71 -10.90 14.55
C PHE A 139 -13.24 -9.46 14.46
N LEU A 140 -13.62 -8.98 13.27
CA LEU A 140 -14.22 -7.66 13.10
C LEU A 140 -15.55 -7.51 13.87
N VAL A 141 -16.42 -8.52 13.81
CA VAL A 141 -17.68 -8.51 14.58
C VAL A 141 -17.40 -8.45 16.09
N THR A 142 -16.38 -9.17 16.54
CA THR A 142 -16.00 -9.23 17.95
C THR A 142 -15.39 -7.91 18.43
N MET A 143 -14.51 -7.29 17.63
CA MET A 143 -13.96 -5.97 17.93
C MET A 143 -15.05 -4.90 18.07
N LEU A 144 -16.10 -4.96 17.25
CA LEU A 144 -17.23 -4.02 17.33
C LEU A 144 -18.18 -4.30 18.49
N SER A 145 -18.32 -5.57 18.89
CA SER A 145 -19.31 -5.99 19.88
C SER A 145 -18.82 -5.90 21.33
N SER A 146 -17.50 -5.88 21.57
CA SER A 146 -16.96 -5.85 22.92
C SER A 146 -15.57 -5.19 22.99
N PRO A 147 -15.50 -3.85 23.03
CA PRO A 147 -14.22 -3.14 23.12
C PRO A 147 -13.44 -3.49 24.40
N ASP A 148 -14.15 -3.76 25.50
CA ASP A 148 -13.56 -4.04 26.82
C ASP A 148 -13.29 -5.53 27.09
N SER A 149 -13.86 -6.44 26.30
CA SER A 149 -13.56 -7.86 26.48
C SER A 149 -12.25 -8.16 25.75
N SER A 150 -11.30 -8.75 26.48
CA SER A 150 -10.32 -9.59 25.81
C SER A 150 -11.09 -10.78 25.24
N PRO A 151 -11.20 -10.96 23.91
CA PRO A 151 -11.83 -12.14 23.32
C PRO A 151 -11.09 -13.42 23.72
N PHE A 152 -9.87 -13.26 24.24
CA PHE A 152 -9.05 -14.31 24.81
C PHE A 152 -8.73 -13.98 26.27
N SER A 153 -9.77 -13.74 27.07
CA SER A 153 -9.66 -13.93 28.52
C SER A 153 -9.23 -15.37 28.73
N SER A 154 -7.95 -15.54 29.08
CA SER A 154 -7.30 -16.82 29.28
C SER A 154 -7.99 -17.58 30.41
N SER A 155 -9.05 -18.32 30.08
CA SER A 155 -9.25 -19.62 30.72
C SER A 155 -8.06 -20.47 30.29
N ARG A 156 -6.94 -20.32 31.02
CA ARG A 156 -5.84 -21.29 31.03
C ARG A 156 -6.48 -22.68 30.97
N PRO A 157 -6.09 -23.59 30.06
CA PRO A 157 -6.73 -24.89 29.93
C PRO A 157 -6.73 -25.57 31.29
N GLY A 158 -7.89 -25.51 31.95
CA GLY A 158 -8.06 -26.00 33.30
C GLY A 158 -8.20 -27.51 33.19
N SER A 159 -7.13 -28.20 33.56
CA SER A 159 -7.05 -29.63 33.86
C SER A 159 -7.51 -30.62 32.75
N PRO A 160 -6.76 -31.70 32.51
CA PRO A 160 -7.17 -32.76 31.59
C PRO A 160 -8.36 -33.52 32.21
N GLY A 161 -9.58 -33.13 31.85
CA GLY A 161 -10.77 -33.63 32.52
C GLY A 161 -12.04 -33.54 31.69
N SER A 162 -12.10 -34.22 30.55
CA SER A 162 -13.26 -35.01 30.10
C SER A 162 -13.10 -35.38 28.62
N PRO A 163 -13.00 -36.68 28.27
CA PRO A 163 -13.08 -37.13 26.90
C PRO A 163 -14.55 -37.18 26.47
N GLY A 164 -14.96 -36.46 25.42
CA GLY A 164 -16.22 -36.83 24.74
C GLY A 164 -17.08 -35.77 24.06
N SER A 165 -16.65 -34.52 23.81
CA SER A 165 -17.46 -33.61 22.98
C SER A 165 -16.98 -33.60 21.53
N PRO A 166 -17.77 -34.08 20.55
CA PRO A 166 -17.46 -34.02 19.13
C PRO A 166 -17.66 -32.58 18.65
N GLY A 167 -16.61 -31.77 18.75
CA GLY A 167 -16.62 -30.37 18.32
C GLY A 167 -15.37 -29.59 18.68
N SER A 168 -14.28 -30.26 19.08
CA SER A 168 -13.01 -29.57 19.34
C SER A 168 -12.58 -28.83 18.07
N PRO A 169 -12.25 -27.52 18.18
CA PRO A 169 -11.76 -26.76 17.05
C PRO A 169 -10.59 -27.49 16.41
N GLY A 170 -10.59 -27.57 15.07
CA GLY A 170 -9.47 -28.17 14.36
C GLY A 170 -8.16 -27.48 14.74
N PRO A 171 -7.01 -28.17 14.70
CA PRO A 171 -5.72 -27.63 15.13
C PRO A 171 -5.29 -26.32 14.43
N GLY A 172 -5.94 -25.90 13.33
CA GLY A 172 -5.71 -24.62 12.68
C GLY A 172 -6.31 -23.40 13.38
N SER A 173 -7.43 -23.52 14.11
CA SER A 173 -8.16 -22.34 14.59
C SER A 173 -7.40 -21.55 15.67
N HIS A 174 -6.54 -22.20 16.46
CA HIS A 174 -5.75 -21.54 17.48
C HIS A 174 -4.66 -20.64 16.86
N HIS A 175 -4.07 -21.08 15.76
CA HIS A 175 -3.03 -20.33 15.06
C HIS A 175 -3.59 -19.06 14.41
N ASP A 176 -4.77 -19.15 13.80
CA ASP A 176 -5.42 -18.03 13.12
C ASP A 176 -5.87 -16.94 14.11
N ALA A 177 -6.51 -17.38 15.20
CA ALA A 177 -6.90 -16.51 16.31
C ALA A 177 -5.71 -15.79 16.95
N PHE A 178 -4.55 -16.47 17.07
CA PHE A 178 -3.33 -15.86 17.58
C PHE A 178 -2.90 -14.66 16.73
N TRP A 179 -2.86 -14.78 15.40
CA TRP A 179 -2.34 -13.72 14.54
C TRP A 179 -3.25 -12.49 14.50
N LEU A 180 -4.56 -12.67 14.51
CA LEU A 180 -5.52 -11.56 14.61
C LEU A 180 -5.42 -10.86 15.97
N ASN A 181 -5.25 -11.62 17.06
CA ASN A 181 -5.00 -11.05 18.37
C ASN A 181 -3.65 -10.32 18.43
N GLN A 182 -2.60 -10.89 17.84
CA GLN A 182 -1.28 -10.26 17.78
C GLN A 182 -1.35 -8.94 17.01
N TYR A 183 -2.08 -8.89 15.90
CA TYR A 183 -2.32 -7.66 15.14
C TYR A 183 -3.07 -6.61 15.95
N ARG A 184 -4.09 -7.00 16.72
CA ARG A 184 -4.76 -6.12 17.68
C ARG A 184 -3.76 -5.53 18.68
N LEU A 185 -2.94 -6.37 19.31
CA LEU A 185 -1.99 -5.96 20.35
C LEU A 185 -0.95 -4.98 19.80
N VAL A 186 -0.34 -5.26 18.64
CA VAL A 186 0.65 -4.35 18.04
C VAL A 186 0.02 -3.05 17.53
N SER A 187 -1.26 -3.09 17.11
CA SER A 187 -2.01 -1.88 16.73
C SER A 187 -2.31 -1.00 17.95
N LEU A 188 -2.70 -1.60 19.09
CA LEU A 188 -2.89 -0.89 20.35
C LEU A 188 -1.58 -0.31 20.90
N GLU A 189 -0.49 -1.07 20.82
CA GLU A 189 0.85 -0.59 21.17
C GLU A 189 1.20 0.66 20.35
N LEU A 190 1.04 0.58 19.02
CA LEU A 190 1.32 1.69 18.11
C LEU A 190 0.40 2.90 18.34
N ALA A 191 -0.88 2.69 18.67
CA ALA A 191 -1.81 3.77 18.97
C ALA A 191 -1.50 4.46 20.31
N ALA A 192 -1.09 3.71 21.33
CA ALA A 192 -0.69 4.23 22.65
C ALA A 192 0.59 5.09 22.56
N HIS A 193 1.34 4.91 21.48
CA HIS A 193 2.50 5.71 21.16
C HIS A 193 2.12 7.11 20.65
N MET A 194 0.91 7.34 20.16
CA MET A 194 0.47 8.68 19.73
C MET A 194 0.07 9.52 20.95
N SER A 195 0.52 10.76 21.03
CA SER A 195 0.22 11.64 22.18
C SER A 195 -1.15 12.31 22.09
N ASP A 196 -1.70 12.47 20.89
CA ASP A 196 -3.05 12.99 20.67
C ASP A 196 -4.05 11.81 20.60
N PRO A 197 -5.02 11.70 21.53
CA PRO A 197 -6.03 10.64 21.52
C PRO A 197 -6.86 10.58 20.23
N PHE A 198 -7.09 11.73 19.58
CA PHE A 198 -7.77 11.76 18.29
C PHE A 198 -6.96 11.00 17.23
N VAL A 199 -5.63 11.19 17.21
CA VAL A 199 -4.72 10.50 16.30
C VAL A 199 -4.63 9.02 16.62
N SER A 200 -4.59 8.63 17.90
CA SER A 200 -4.67 7.22 18.32
C SER A 200 -5.94 6.55 17.78
N ASN A 201 -7.08 7.21 17.88
CA ASN A 201 -8.36 6.68 17.39
C ASN A 201 -8.40 6.58 15.87
N MET A 202 -7.89 7.59 15.15
CA MET A 202 -7.73 7.51 13.68
C MET A 202 -6.88 6.31 13.28
N LEU A 203 -5.76 6.08 13.98
CA LEU A 203 -4.87 4.96 13.70
C LEU A 203 -5.57 3.61 13.93
N LEU A 204 -6.25 3.43 15.06
CA LEU A 204 -6.98 2.19 15.35
C LEU A 204 -8.12 1.94 14.35
N HIS A 205 -8.80 3.00 13.91
CA HIS A 205 -9.80 2.90 12.84
C HIS A 205 -9.16 2.41 11.54
N SER A 206 -8.04 3.01 11.11
CA SER A 206 -7.30 2.56 9.93
C SER A 206 -6.85 1.09 10.05
N CYS A 207 -6.37 0.66 11.22
CA CYS A 207 -5.98 -0.74 11.43
C CYS A 207 -7.17 -1.72 11.31
N THR A 208 -8.36 -1.29 11.70
CA THR A 208 -9.59 -2.09 11.59
C THR A 208 -10.04 -2.20 10.12
N LEU A 209 -10.05 -1.06 9.41
CA LEU A 209 -10.38 -1.03 7.98
C LEU A 209 -9.44 -1.90 7.14
N TYR A 210 -8.17 -2.05 7.55
CA TYR A 210 -7.23 -2.94 6.90
C TYR A 210 -7.68 -4.40 6.89
N ILE A 211 -8.08 -4.93 8.05
CA ILE A 211 -8.56 -6.33 8.16
C ILE A 211 -9.86 -6.52 7.38
N GLU A 212 -10.75 -5.53 7.41
CA GLU A 212 -11.95 -5.52 6.55
C GLU A 212 -11.57 -5.55 5.07
N GLY A 213 -10.61 -4.74 4.65
CA GLY A 213 -10.09 -4.68 3.28
C GLY A 213 -9.52 -6.02 2.80
N CYS A 214 -8.63 -6.64 3.57
CA CYS A 214 -8.05 -7.95 3.21
C CYS A 214 -9.13 -9.04 3.09
N ALA A 215 -10.10 -9.08 4.02
CA ALA A 215 -11.19 -10.05 3.96
C ALA A 215 -12.09 -9.84 2.73
N LEU A 216 -12.37 -8.58 2.37
CA LEU A 216 -13.14 -8.24 1.17
C LEU A 216 -12.38 -8.59 -0.11
N GLU A 217 -11.07 -8.32 -0.18
CA GLU A 217 -10.23 -8.72 -1.32
C GLU A 217 -10.27 -10.22 -1.54
N TYR A 218 -10.09 -11.01 -0.48
CA TYR A 218 -10.20 -12.47 -0.56
C TYR A 218 -11.56 -12.91 -1.13
N ARG A 219 -12.67 -12.37 -0.63
CA ARG A 219 -14.01 -12.69 -1.14
C ARG A 219 -14.15 -12.38 -2.63
N ILE A 220 -13.65 -11.22 -3.07
CA ILE A 220 -13.73 -10.80 -4.46
C ILE A 220 -12.91 -11.73 -5.36
N GLN A 221 -11.73 -12.15 -4.93
CA GLN A 221 -10.92 -13.11 -5.68
C GLN A 221 -11.65 -14.46 -5.85
N GLN A 222 -12.32 -14.93 -4.79
CA GLN A 222 -13.14 -16.16 -4.82
C GLN A 222 -14.40 -16.01 -5.69
N ASP A 223 -15.04 -14.84 -5.66
CA ASP A 223 -16.25 -14.58 -6.44
C ASP A 223 -15.92 -14.29 -7.91
N GLN A 224 -14.81 -13.61 -8.22
CA GLN A 224 -14.36 -13.41 -9.60
C GLN A 224 -14.03 -14.75 -10.26
N SER A 225 -13.33 -15.65 -9.56
CA SER A 225 -13.08 -17.00 -10.08
C SER A 225 -14.37 -17.77 -10.34
N ARG A 226 -15.41 -17.60 -9.49
CA ARG A 226 -16.75 -18.15 -9.76
C ARG A 226 -17.48 -17.46 -10.90
N TYR A 227 -17.37 -16.15 -11.01
CA TYR A 227 -18.04 -15.36 -12.04
C TYR A 227 -17.45 -15.62 -13.43
N PHE A 228 -16.13 -15.78 -13.53
CA PHE A 228 -15.48 -16.24 -14.75
C PHE A 228 -15.89 -17.66 -15.15
N LEU A 229 -16.07 -18.57 -14.18
CA LEU A 229 -16.59 -19.91 -14.45
C LEU A 229 -18.05 -19.88 -14.93
N LEU A 230 -18.88 -19.02 -14.34
CA LEU A 230 -20.27 -18.84 -14.74
C LEU A 230 -20.38 -18.15 -16.10
N GLN A 231 -19.56 -17.14 -16.40
CA GLN A 231 -19.50 -16.53 -17.74
C GLN A 231 -19.02 -17.52 -18.81
N ALA A 232 -18.05 -18.38 -18.51
CA ALA A 232 -17.62 -19.40 -19.46
C ALA A 232 -18.74 -20.42 -19.74
N ALA A 233 -19.48 -20.82 -18.70
CA ALA A 233 -20.65 -21.68 -18.82
C ALA A 233 -21.83 -21.00 -19.53
N ASP A 234 -22.10 -19.72 -19.24
CA ASP A 234 -23.17 -18.93 -19.85
C ASP A 234 -22.84 -18.55 -21.29
N VAL A 235 -21.57 -18.38 -21.66
CA VAL A 235 -21.16 -18.19 -23.06
C VAL A 235 -21.26 -19.50 -23.84
N GLU A 236 -20.93 -20.66 -23.25
CA GLU A 236 -21.22 -21.96 -23.88
C GLU A 236 -22.74 -22.20 -23.99
N LEU A 237 -23.52 -21.93 -22.94
CA LEU A 237 -24.97 -22.04 -22.94
C LEU A 237 -25.64 -21.05 -23.90
N ALA A 238 -25.15 -19.82 -24.00
CA ALA A 238 -25.64 -18.82 -24.95
C ALA A 238 -25.20 -19.15 -26.37
N ARG A 239 -24.03 -19.76 -26.58
CA ARG A 239 -23.61 -20.28 -27.90
C ARG A 239 -24.48 -21.46 -28.32
N ASP A 240 -24.76 -22.39 -27.40
CA ASP A 240 -25.63 -23.53 -27.63
C ASP A 240 -27.09 -23.07 -27.85
N ALA A 241 -27.56 -22.08 -27.09
CA ALA A 241 -28.87 -21.46 -27.27
C ALA A 241 -28.96 -20.67 -28.59
N ALA A 242 -27.92 -19.95 -29.01
CA ALA A 242 -27.88 -19.27 -30.30
C ALA A 242 -27.80 -20.25 -31.49
N GLU A 243 -27.12 -21.40 -31.33
CA GLU A 243 -27.17 -22.50 -32.30
C GLU A 243 -28.56 -23.16 -32.36
N LEU A 244 -29.33 -23.15 -31.28
CA LEU A 244 -30.71 -23.63 -31.21
C LEU A 244 -31.74 -22.59 -31.73
N GLU A 245 -31.55 -21.31 -31.47
CA GLU A 245 -32.46 -20.21 -31.86
C GLU A 245 -32.30 -19.76 -33.32
N LEU A 246 -31.20 -20.11 -33.99
CA LEU A 246 -31.10 -20.04 -35.45
C LEU A 246 -32.09 -20.99 -36.18
N SER A 247 -32.90 -21.78 -35.45
CA SER A 247 -33.93 -22.65 -36.01
C SER A 247 -35.38 -22.16 -35.90
N ASP A 248 -35.72 -21.15 -35.11
CA ASP A 248 -37.13 -20.74 -34.96
C ASP A 248 -37.33 -19.23 -34.75
N SER A 249 -37.91 -18.60 -35.78
CA SER A 249 -38.14 -17.15 -35.86
C SER A 249 -39.54 -16.75 -35.35
N TRP A 250 -39.71 -16.24 -34.13
CA TRP A 250 -40.95 -15.51 -33.78
C TRP A 250 -40.67 -14.34 -32.84
N GLY A 251 -41.04 -13.14 -33.29
CA GLY A 251 -40.84 -11.89 -32.56
C GLY A 251 -42.02 -11.47 -31.70
N SER A 252 -41.76 -10.53 -30.79
CA SER A 252 -42.65 -9.39 -30.48
C SER A 252 -42.02 -8.47 -29.44
N ASP A 253 -42.13 -7.18 -29.72
CA ASP A 253 -41.66 -6.01 -28.95
C ASP A 253 -42.23 -5.92 -27.52
N ILE A 254 -41.33 -5.72 -26.55
CA ILE A 254 -41.65 -5.14 -25.22
C ILE A 254 -40.60 -4.07 -24.89
N THR A 255 -40.96 -2.80 -25.02
CA THR A 255 -40.17 -1.65 -24.54
C THR A 255 -40.52 -1.33 -23.09
N LEU A 256 -39.57 -1.51 -22.17
CA LEU A 256 -39.59 -1.02 -20.78
C LEU A 256 -38.76 0.29 -20.68
N PRO A 257 -39.29 1.38 -20.10
CA PRO A 257 -38.56 2.63 -19.99
C PRO A 257 -37.91 2.80 -18.60
N LEU A 258 -36.57 2.65 -18.53
CA LEU A 258 -35.62 3.33 -17.63
C LEU A 258 -34.30 2.52 -17.57
N ASP A 259 -33.25 3.02 -18.22
CA ASP A 259 -31.84 2.60 -18.15
C ASP A 259 -31.51 1.09 -18.33
N ALA A 260 -32.48 0.30 -18.78
CA ALA A 260 -32.26 -1.09 -19.18
C ALA A 260 -31.36 -1.18 -20.41
N ASP A 261 -31.39 -0.22 -21.35
CA ASP A 261 -30.56 -0.27 -22.57
C ASP A 261 -29.05 -0.14 -22.29
N ARG A 262 -28.67 0.48 -21.17
CA ARG A 262 -27.27 0.56 -20.73
C ARG A 262 -26.79 -0.75 -20.09
N ILE A 263 -27.71 -1.54 -19.57
CA ILE A 263 -27.48 -2.85 -18.93
C ILE A 263 -27.63 -3.98 -19.97
N ALA A 264 -28.55 -3.83 -20.92
CA ALA A 264 -28.89 -4.81 -21.96
C ALA A 264 -27.90 -4.81 -23.13
N GLY A 265 -27.20 -3.71 -23.38
CA GLY A 265 -26.05 -3.68 -24.31
C GLY A 265 -24.76 -4.23 -23.70
N CYS A 266 -24.74 -4.55 -22.40
CA CYS A 266 -23.59 -5.10 -21.70
C CYS A 266 -23.79 -6.61 -21.54
N GLU A 267 -23.78 -7.33 -22.67
CA GLU A 267 -23.93 -8.78 -22.68
C GLU A 267 -22.86 -9.41 -21.77
N SER A 268 -23.31 -9.97 -20.65
CA SER A 268 -22.63 -10.86 -19.70
C SER A 268 -21.48 -10.32 -18.83
N GLY A 269 -20.93 -9.13 -19.06
CA GLY A 269 -19.83 -8.57 -18.25
C GLY A 269 -20.26 -7.97 -16.91
N GLY A 270 -20.24 -8.73 -15.81
CA GLY A 270 -20.55 -8.25 -14.45
C GLY A 270 -19.90 -6.90 -14.13
N LEU A 271 -20.73 -5.86 -14.04
CA LEU A 271 -20.30 -4.47 -13.85
C LEU A 271 -19.55 -4.33 -12.52
N VAL A 272 -18.25 -4.06 -12.58
CA VAL A 272 -17.53 -3.51 -11.42
C VAL A 272 -18.07 -2.10 -11.20
N PRO A 273 -18.70 -1.79 -10.04
CA PRO A 273 -19.24 -0.45 -9.81
C PRO A 273 -18.14 0.60 -9.95
N HIS A 274 -18.46 1.70 -10.62
CA HIS A 274 -17.49 2.78 -10.82
C HIS A 274 -16.92 3.26 -9.48
N GLY A 275 -15.58 3.33 -9.38
CA GLY A 275 -14.88 3.75 -8.16
C GLY A 275 -14.71 2.66 -7.09
N TRP A 276 -15.29 1.47 -7.26
CA TRP A 276 -15.08 0.33 -6.37
C TRP A 276 -13.60 -0.06 -6.18
N PRO A 277 -12.77 -0.14 -7.25
CA PRO A 277 -11.37 -0.53 -7.09
C PRO A 277 -10.58 0.42 -6.20
N ILE A 278 -10.87 1.73 -6.30
CA ILE A 278 -10.26 2.75 -5.44
C ILE A 278 -10.73 2.57 -3.99
N TRP A 279 -12.03 2.39 -3.78
CA TRP A 279 -12.62 2.20 -2.44
C TRP A 279 -12.07 0.97 -1.71
N LEU A 280 -11.88 -0.13 -2.44
CA LEU A 280 -11.32 -1.37 -1.88
C LEU A 280 -9.85 -1.18 -1.55
N ARG A 281 -9.09 -0.61 -2.49
CA ARG A 281 -7.67 -0.32 -2.33
C ARG A 281 -7.36 0.60 -1.15
N GLU A 282 -8.23 1.57 -0.88
CA GLU A 282 -8.11 2.44 0.29
C GLU A 282 -8.31 1.71 1.62
N ARG A 283 -9.02 0.57 1.64
CA ARG A 283 -9.22 -0.26 2.83
C ARG A 283 -8.16 -1.32 3.00
N SER A 284 -7.80 -2.03 1.93
CA SER A 284 -6.80 -3.10 1.99
C SER A 284 -5.36 -2.62 2.11
N ALA A 285 -5.15 -1.30 2.24
CA ALA A 285 -3.83 -0.74 2.45
C ALA A 285 -3.71 -0.12 3.84
N VAL A 286 -2.52 -0.26 4.43
CA VAL A 286 -2.12 0.44 5.66
C VAL A 286 -1.61 1.87 5.40
N ALA A 287 -2.03 2.49 4.30
CA ALA A 287 -1.50 3.78 3.85
C ALA A 287 -1.81 4.94 4.81
N GLU A 288 -3.00 4.95 5.42
CA GLU A 288 -3.37 5.96 6.41
C GLU A 288 -2.59 5.78 7.72
N THR A 289 -2.40 4.53 8.19
CA THR A 289 -1.50 4.22 9.31
C THR A 289 -0.07 4.74 9.07
N PHE A 290 0.46 4.54 7.86
CA PHE A 290 1.78 5.05 7.48
C PHE A 290 1.84 6.58 7.46
N ALA A 291 0.81 7.23 6.92
CA ALA A 291 0.72 8.68 6.92
C ALA A 291 0.67 9.25 8.35
N ILE A 292 -0.14 8.69 9.25
CA ILE A 292 -0.26 9.13 10.65
C ILE A 292 1.08 9.02 11.37
N THR A 293 1.73 7.86 11.25
CA THR A 293 2.97 7.56 11.98
C THR A 293 4.19 8.28 11.43
N SER A 294 4.10 8.90 10.24
CA SER A 294 5.18 9.70 9.64
C SER A 294 5.57 10.92 10.46
N PHE A 295 4.66 11.45 11.29
CA PHE A 295 4.83 12.73 11.96
C PHE A 295 5.34 12.62 13.40
N ARG A 296 6.05 11.53 13.70
CA ARG A 296 6.75 11.39 14.97
C ARG A 296 8.23 11.69 14.82
N ALA A 297 8.67 12.77 15.45
CA ALA A 297 10.03 13.25 15.34
C ALA A 297 10.95 12.60 16.40
N PRO A 298 12.28 12.63 16.20
CA PRO A 298 13.22 12.15 17.20
C PRO A 298 13.08 12.86 18.54
N HIS A 299 13.53 12.19 19.60
CA HIS A 299 13.64 12.75 20.95
C HIS A 299 12.31 13.24 21.56
N GLY A 300 11.20 12.61 21.18
CA GLY A 300 9.88 12.87 21.77
C GLY A 300 9.27 14.20 21.36
N VAL A 301 9.71 14.80 20.25
CA VAL A 301 9.04 15.99 19.71
C VAL A 301 7.79 15.53 18.96
N ASP A 302 6.64 15.86 19.52
CA ASP A 302 5.35 15.59 18.90
C ASP A 302 4.96 16.70 17.94
N ILE A 303 4.59 16.33 16.72
CA ILE A 303 4.10 17.27 15.73
C ILE A 303 2.60 17.49 15.94
N PRO A 304 2.15 18.74 16.22
CA PRO A 304 0.73 19.02 16.41
C PRO A 304 -0.13 18.54 15.23
N THR A 305 -1.21 17.81 15.54
CA THR A 305 -2.12 17.19 14.58
C THR A 305 -2.63 18.16 13.50
N TRP A 306 -2.95 19.40 13.88
CA TRP A 306 -3.48 20.41 12.98
C TRP A 306 -2.52 20.80 11.84
N LEU A 307 -1.22 20.52 11.96
CA LEU A 307 -0.22 20.82 10.92
C LEU A 307 -0.29 19.88 9.72
N TRP A 308 -0.75 18.64 9.91
CA TRP A 308 -0.70 17.60 8.88
C TRP A 308 -2.04 16.93 8.61
N VAL A 309 -3.01 16.98 9.53
CA VAL A 309 -4.30 16.30 9.37
C VAL A 309 -5.08 16.77 8.13
N THR A 310 -4.93 18.04 7.74
CA THR A 310 -5.57 18.57 6.52
C THR A 310 -4.99 17.97 5.24
N ALA A 311 -3.80 17.36 5.30
CA ALA A 311 -3.15 16.65 4.21
C ALA A 311 -3.38 15.13 4.23
N ILE A 312 -4.08 14.57 5.23
CA ILE A 312 -4.14 13.10 5.44
C ILE A 312 -4.66 12.33 4.22
N SER A 313 -5.68 12.84 3.54
CA SER A 313 -6.23 12.22 2.33
C SER A 313 -5.22 12.22 1.16
N GLU A 314 -4.44 13.30 1.01
CA GLU A 314 -3.39 13.37 -0.01
C GLU A 314 -2.22 12.45 0.34
N LEU A 315 -1.81 12.41 1.61
CA LEU A 315 -0.74 11.53 2.12
C LEU A 315 -1.10 10.05 1.89
N ARG A 316 -2.33 9.65 2.21
CA ARG A 316 -2.85 8.31 1.90
C ARG A 316 -2.79 8.02 0.41
N THR A 317 -3.29 8.94 -0.41
CA THR A 317 -3.35 8.80 -1.86
C THR A 317 -1.97 8.58 -2.48
N ILE A 318 -0.97 9.39 -2.09
CA ILE A 318 0.37 9.26 -2.67
C ILE A 318 1.08 7.99 -2.23
N ILE A 319 0.89 7.53 -0.99
CA ILE A 319 1.45 6.25 -0.52
C ILE A 319 0.90 5.09 -1.35
N LEU A 320 -0.43 5.07 -1.54
CA LEU A 320 -1.11 4.09 -2.38
C LEU A 320 -0.56 4.09 -3.81
N SER A 321 -0.56 5.26 -4.45
CA SER A 321 -0.16 5.36 -5.86
C SER A 321 1.34 5.08 -6.08
N ILE A 322 2.22 5.45 -5.13
CA ILE A 322 3.63 5.03 -5.17
C ILE A 322 3.73 3.52 -5.06
N ASN A 323 2.99 2.88 -4.13
CA ASN A 323 3.01 1.43 -4.01
C ASN A 323 2.56 0.78 -5.31
N ASP A 324 1.41 1.18 -5.86
CA ASP A 324 0.84 0.59 -7.10
C ASP A 324 1.81 0.71 -8.29
N VAL A 325 2.51 1.86 -8.44
CA VAL A 325 3.50 2.06 -9.51
C VAL A 325 4.74 1.18 -9.29
N LEU A 326 5.29 1.17 -8.07
CA LEU A 326 6.53 0.46 -7.77
C LEU A 326 6.33 -1.06 -7.61
N SER A 327 5.10 -1.50 -7.32
CA SER A 327 4.73 -2.90 -7.17
C SER A 327 4.30 -3.55 -8.48
N PHE A 328 3.94 -2.76 -9.49
CA PHE A 328 3.45 -3.30 -10.75
C PHE A 328 4.37 -4.35 -11.40
N ALA A 329 5.70 -4.18 -11.31
CA ALA A 329 6.62 -5.14 -11.91
C ALA A 329 6.48 -6.55 -11.31
N LYS A 330 6.35 -6.66 -9.97
CA LYS A 330 6.12 -7.97 -9.33
C LYS A 330 4.75 -8.54 -9.70
N GLU A 331 3.74 -7.70 -9.84
CA GLU A 331 2.35 -8.08 -10.14
C GLU A 331 2.23 -8.60 -11.58
N LEU A 332 2.81 -7.89 -12.54
CA LEU A 332 2.91 -8.34 -13.93
C LEU A 332 3.66 -9.67 -14.06
N MET A 333 4.74 -9.86 -13.29
CA MET A 333 5.50 -11.12 -13.29
C MET A 333 4.73 -12.28 -12.65
N ALA A 334 3.81 -11.98 -11.74
CA ALA A 334 2.93 -12.95 -11.09
C ALA A 334 1.62 -13.20 -11.85
N ASP A 335 1.39 -12.53 -12.98
CA ASP A 335 0.09 -12.50 -13.66
C ASP A 335 -1.05 -12.08 -12.72
N ASP A 336 -0.78 -11.13 -11.82
CA ASP A 336 -1.72 -10.69 -10.80
C ASP A 336 -2.77 -9.73 -11.39
N THR A 337 -3.91 -10.29 -11.72
CA THR A 337 -5.07 -9.59 -12.28
C THR A 337 -5.88 -8.83 -11.25
N THR A 338 -5.53 -8.97 -9.98
CA THR A 338 -6.19 -8.35 -8.84
C THR A 338 -5.47 -7.10 -8.36
N SER A 339 -4.29 -6.81 -8.92
CA SER A 339 -3.58 -5.55 -8.72
C SER A 339 -4.45 -4.33 -9.03
N SER A 340 -4.23 -3.23 -8.28
CA SER A 340 -5.04 -2.01 -8.42
C SER A 340 -5.03 -1.48 -9.87
N ILE A 341 -3.88 -1.50 -10.54
CA ILE A 341 -3.75 -1.08 -11.95
C ILE A 341 -4.56 -1.99 -12.88
N ALA A 342 -4.54 -3.30 -12.70
CA ALA A 342 -5.31 -4.23 -13.54
C ALA A 342 -6.81 -4.03 -13.34
N VAL A 343 -7.27 -3.96 -12.09
CA VAL A 343 -8.68 -3.80 -11.76
C VAL A 343 -9.21 -2.44 -12.25
N LEU A 344 -8.46 -1.35 -12.05
CA LEU A 344 -8.81 -0.03 -12.59
C LEU A 344 -8.90 -0.04 -14.11
N THR A 345 -7.95 -0.68 -14.80
CA THR A 345 -7.96 -0.80 -16.26
C THR A 345 -9.24 -1.48 -16.75
N LYS A 346 -9.59 -2.60 -16.10
CA LYS A 346 -10.81 -3.36 -16.42
C LYS A 346 -12.07 -2.52 -16.17
N GLU A 347 -12.18 -1.88 -15.00
CA GLU A 347 -13.31 -1.01 -14.65
C GLU A 347 -13.51 0.10 -15.67
N ARG A 348 -12.47 0.88 -15.95
CA ARG A 348 -12.49 2.02 -16.90
C ARG A 348 -12.93 1.58 -18.30
N ARG A 349 -12.41 0.45 -18.76
CA ARG A 349 -12.78 -0.13 -20.05
C ARG A 349 -14.24 -0.57 -20.08
N MET A 350 -14.72 -1.24 -19.03
CA MET A 350 -16.09 -1.75 -18.93
C MET A 350 -17.14 -0.63 -18.96
N ILE A 351 -16.83 0.53 -18.37
CA ILE A 351 -17.74 1.69 -18.42
C ILE A 351 -17.61 2.52 -19.72
N GLY A 352 -16.86 2.01 -20.70
CA GLY A 352 -16.69 2.64 -22.01
C GLY A 352 -15.85 3.91 -21.99
N MET A 353 -14.91 4.06 -21.04
CA MET A 353 -14.02 5.21 -21.08
C MET A 353 -13.10 5.15 -22.31
N PRO A 354 -13.00 6.25 -23.07
CA PRO A 354 -12.11 6.31 -24.23
C PRO A 354 -10.66 6.27 -23.76
N GLY A 355 -9.81 5.55 -24.50
CA GLY A 355 -8.40 5.40 -24.18
C GLY A 355 -7.53 5.25 -25.43
N THR A 356 -6.34 4.71 -25.24
CA THR A 356 -5.30 4.63 -26.28
C THR A 356 -5.11 3.24 -26.88
N ALA A 357 -5.97 2.28 -26.55
CA ALA A 357 -6.00 0.98 -27.22
C ALA A 357 -6.31 1.13 -28.73
N PRO A 358 -5.95 0.16 -29.60
CA PRO A 358 -6.23 0.20 -31.03
C PRO A 358 -7.72 0.35 -31.39
N ASP A 359 -8.61 -0.10 -30.51
CA ASP A 359 -10.06 0.04 -30.64
C ASP A 359 -10.62 1.34 -30.03
N GLY A 360 -9.74 2.23 -29.55
CA GLY A 360 -10.09 3.48 -28.86
C GLY A 360 -10.53 3.31 -27.41
N GLY A 361 -10.47 2.10 -26.85
CA GLY A 361 -10.82 1.83 -25.46
C GLY A 361 -9.69 2.08 -24.46
N TRP A 362 -10.04 2.09 -23.17
CA TRP A 362 -9.09 2.16 -22.06
C TRP A 362 -8.17 0.92 -21.99
N CYS A 363 -6.87 1.12 -21.73
CA CYS A 363 -5.85 0.08 -21.58
C CYS A 363 -4.90 0.33 -20.40
N LEU A 364 -3.95 -0.58 -20.16
CA LEU A 364 -2.98 -0.45 -19.06
C LEU A 364 -2.20 0.87 -19.13
N ARG A 365 -1.85 1.32 -20.35
CA ARG A 365 -1.15 2.60 -20.56
C ARG A 365 -1.92 3.78 -19.95
N ASP A 366 -3.22 3.83 -20.20
CA ASP A 366 -4.08 4.92 -19.76
C ASP A 366 -4.19 4.93 -18.24
N THR A 367 -4.32 3.76 -17.63
CA THR A 367 -4.33 3.62 -16.16
C THR A 367 -2.99 4.03 -15.54
N PHE A 368 -1.87 3.65 -16.14
CA PHE A 368 -0.55 4.08 -15.69
C PHE A 368 -0.40 5.59 -15.70
N ASP A 369 -0.85 6.21 -16.79
CA ASP A 369 -0.83 7.65 -16.92
C ASP A 369 -1.72 8.33 -15.86
N GLU A 370 -2.93 7.79 -15.64
CA GLU A 370 -3.84 8.24 -14.59
C GLU A 370 -3.17 8.17 -13.20
N VAL A 371 -2.58 7.03 -12.84
CA VAL A 371 -1.97 6.80 -11.53
C VAL A 371 -0.70 7.64 -11.34
N LEU A 372 0.16 7.75 -12.35
CA LEU A 372 1.36 8.57 -12.28
C LEU A 372 1.02 10.06 -12.21
N GLY A 373 0.10 10.52 -13.06
CA GLY A 373 -0.41 11.88 -13.05
C GLY A 373 -1.00 12.24 -11.69
N LYS A 374 -1.80 11.35 -11.11
CA LYS A 374 -2.35 11.48 -9.75
C LYS A 374 -1.24 11.58 -8.71
N THR A 375 -0.25 10.70 -8.75
CA THR A 375 0.91 10.68 -7.82
C THR A 375 1.63 12.04 -7.80
N LEU A 376 1.96 12.58 -8.98
CA LEU A 376 2.68 13.85 -9.11
C LEU A 376 1.84 15.06 -8.66
N VAL A 377 0.55 15.08 -9.02
CA VAL A 377 -0.37 16.14 -8.60
C VAL A 377 -0.57 16.13 -7.09
N THR A 378 -0.78 14.96 -6.49
CA THR A 378 -0.92 14.79 -5.05
C THR A 378 0.36 15.18 -4.31
N GLY A 379 1.54 14.79 -4.80
CA GLY A 379 2.82 15.21 -4.23
C GLY A 379 3.01 16.73 -4.23
N ALA A 380 2.60 17.40 -5.32
CA ALA A 380 2.62 18.86 -5.39
C ALA A 380 1.63 19.53 -4.40
N ARG A 381 0.47 18.90 -4.15
CA ARG A 381 -0.53 19.38 -3.18
C ARG A 381 -0.03 19.24 -1.75
N ILE A 382 0.56 18.10 -1.37
CA ILE A 382 1.15 17.89 -0.04
C ILE A 382 2.24 18.94 0.22
N ASN A 383 3.15 19.14 -0.74
CA ASN A 383 4.20 20.15 -0.67
C ASN A 383 3.70 21.60 -0.55
N ARG A 384 2.43 21.85 -0.87
CA ARG A 384 1.76 23.14 -0.65
C ARG A 384 1.12 23.19 0.73
N LEU A 385 0.42 22.13 1.12
CA LEU A 385 -0.30 22.05 2.40
C LEU A 385 0.64 22.06 3.60
N LEU A 386 1.77 21.35 3.53
CA LEU A 386 2.73 21.25 4.62
C LEU A 386 3.81 22.35 4.60
N ARG A 387 3.73 23.30 3.64
CA ARG A 387 4.79 24.29 3.46
C ARG A 387 4.77 25.33 4.59
N PRO A 388 5.91 25.68 5.19
CA PRO A 388 6.00 26.88 6.02
C PRO A 388 5.72 28.14 5.18
N SER A 389 5.19 29.18 5.83
CA SER A 389 4.89 30.46 5.19
C SER A 389 6.19 31.21 4.82
N GLY A 390 7.24 31.08 5.63
CA GLY A 390 8.56 31.67 5.40
C GLY A 390 9.54 30.73 4.68
N THR A 391 10.32 31.25 3.74
CA THR A 391 11.42 30.49 3.11
C THR A 391 12.59 30.25 4.07
N GLU A 392 12.81 31.18 5.01
CA GLU A 392 13.93 31.13 5.97
C GLU A 392 13.84 29.93 6.92
N ALA A 393 12.64 29.47 7.27
CA ALA A 393 12.46 28.31 8.14
C ALA A 393 12.92 26.98 7.51
N ARG A 394 13.13 26.93 6.18
CA ARG A 394 13.53 25.70 5.48
C ARG A 394 15.02 25.55 5.27
N TYR A 395 15.73 26.67 5.22
CA TYR A 395 17.11 26.71 4.76
C TYR A 395 18.01 27.32 5.83
N ALA A 396 19.15 26.69 6.04
CA ALA A 396 20.21 27.27 6.84
C ALA A 396 20.77 28.53 6.13
N PRO A 397 21.53 29.38 6.85
CA PRO A 397 22.11 30.60 6.27
C PRO A 397 23.00 30.37 5.04
N ASP A 398 23.53 29.15 4.87
CA ASP A 398 24.33 28.73 3.71
C ASP A 398 23.48 28.29 2.50
N GLY A 399 22.15 28.35 2.61
CA GLY A 399 21.20 27.98 1.57
C GLY A 399 20.88 26.48 1.48
N ARG A 400 21.46 25.62 2.33
CA ARG A 400 21.12 24.19 2.34
C ARG A 400 19.83 23.96 3.14
N ALA A 401 19.07 22.92 2.77
CA ALA A 401 17.90 22.54 3.55
C ALA A 401 18.31 21.96 4.92
N TYR A 402 17.57 22.31 5.97
CA TYR A 402 17.80 21.72 7.29
C TYR A 402 17.54 20.21 7.32
N THR A 403 18.30 19.48 8.14
CA THR A 403 17.97 18.09 8.50
C THR A 403 16.90 18.02 9.59
N VAL A 404 16.33 16.84 9.82
CA VAL A 404 15.36 16.63 10.90
C VAL A 404 15.98 16.94 12.27
N GLU A 405 17.21 16.49 12.51
CA GLU A 405 17.94 16.69 13.77
C GLU A 405 18.22 18.18 14.02
N GLU A 406 18.52 18.94 12.96
CA GLU A 406 18.78 20.38 13.07
C GLU A 406 17.52 21.16 13.43
N LEU A 407 16.38 20.80 12.85
CA LEU A 407 15.08 21.39 13.16
C LEU A 407 14.63 21.03 14.58
N VAL A 408 14.80 19.78 15.01
CA VAL A 408 14.54 19.36 16.40
C VAL A 408 15.44 20.12 17.37
N LYS A 409 16.73 20.31 17.04
CA LYS A 409 17.66 21.11 17.86
C LYS A 409 17.30 22.59 17.88
N ALA A 410 16.72 23.13 16.81
CA ALA A 410 16.21 24.51 16.78
C ALA A 410 15.01 24.67 17.73
N LEU A 411 14.02 23.77 17.64
CA LEU A 411 12.85 23.77 18.53
C LEU A 411 13.23 23.68 20.02
N LYS A 412 14.17 22.80 20.37
CA LYS A 412 14.64 22.66 21.76
C LYS A 412 15.38 23.89 22.29
N ARG A 413 16.02 24.66 21.43
CA ARG A 413 16.67 25.92 21.83
C ARG A 413 15.63 26.99 22.12
N GLU A 414 14.58 27.05 21.32
CA GLU A 414 13.45 27.97 21.52
C GLU A 414 12.64 27.64 22.78
N GLU A 415 12.61 26.38 23.23
CA GLU A 415 11.96 25.99 24.51
C GLU A 415 12.69 26.48 25.76
N GLY A 416 13.99 26.75 25.68
CA GLY A 416 14.77 27.29 26.79
C GLY A 416 14.80 28.82 26.86
N ASP A 417 14.23 29.50 25.86
CA ASP A 417 14.10 30.95 25.83
C ASP A 417 12.72 31.35 26.39
N ASP A 418 12.69 31.85 27.62
CA ASP A 418 11.45 32.32 28.28
C ASP A 418 10.87 33.60 27.64
N SER A 419 11.42 34.06 26.51
CA SER A 419 10.86 35.18 25.76
C SER A 419 9.49 34.80 25.15
N ASP A 420 8.40 35.12 25.85
CA ASP A 420 7.01 35.00 25.35
C ASP A 420 6.67 36.07 24.27
N SER A 421 7.69 36.48 23.51
CA SER A 421 7.51 37.41 22.42
C SER A 421 6.70 36.73 21.31
N GLU A 422 5.82 37.50 20.65
CA GLU A 422 5.07 37.03 19.49
C GLU A 422 5.99 36.53 18.37
N GLN A 423 7.17 37.15 18.24
CA GLN A 423 8.20 36.75 17.28
C GLN A 423 8.78 35.36 17.59
N SER A 424 9.04 35.05 18.86
CA SER A 424 9.49 33.72 19.29
C SER A 424 8.43 32.65 19.01
N ARG A 425 7.16 32.93 19.35
CA ARG A 425 6.04 32.03 19.06
C ARG A 425 5.86 31.76 17.56
N TRP A 426 5.99 32.80 16.73
CA TRP A 426 5.92 32.67 15.27
C TRP A 426 7.08 31.85 14.71
N ALA A 427 8.32 32.11 15.16
CA ALA A 427 9.50 31.35 14.73
C ALA A 427 9.35 29.86 15.06
N LYS A 428 8.91 29.53 16.28
CA LYS A 428 8.65 28.15 16.70
C LYS A 428 7.61 27.45 15.83
N GLN A 429 6.53 28.14 15.47
CA GLN A 429 5.50 27.60 14.59
C GLN A 429 6.04 27.31 13.17
N GLU A 430 6.85 28.21 12.62
CA GLU A 430 7.45 28.03 11.29
C GLU A 430 8.51 26.91 11.29
N THR A 431 9.33 26.80 12.35
CA THR A 431 10.25 25.67 12.55
C THR A 431 9.49 24.35 12.63
N MET A 432 8.34 24.32 13.33
CA MET A 432 7.50 23.13 13.43
C MET A 432 6.93 22.72 12.06
N LYS A 433 6.42 23.67 11.26
CA LYS A 433 5.97 23.40 9.88
C LYS A 433 7.09 22.85 9.00
N ALA A 434 8.29 23.45 9.09
CA ALA A 434 9.45 22.97 8.36
C ALA A 434 9.81 21.53 8.76
N LEU A 435 9.73 21.20 10.05
CA LEU A 435 9.93 19.84 10.56
C LEU A 435 8.86 18.87 10.04
N THR A 436 7.58 19.25 10.07
CA THR A 436 6.48 18.44 9.52
C THR A 436 6.72 18.07 8.05
N LEU A 437 7.07 19.06 7.22
CA LEU A 437 7.39 18.82 5.82
C LEU A 437 8.62 17.91 5.68
N LYS A 438 9.66 18.11 6.50
CA LYS A 438 10.90 17.34 6.40
C LYS A 438 10.73 15.88 6.80
N LEU A 439 9.91 15.60 7.80
CA LEU A 439 9.53 14.23 8.17
C LEU A 439 8.80 13.54 7.01
N TRP A 440 7.85 14.23 6.39
CA TRP A 440 7.17 13.70 5.20
C TRP A 440 8.12 13.42 4.03
N GLU A 441 8.98 14.38 3.67
CA GLU A 441 9.99 14.19 2.61
C GLU A 441 10.89 12.97 2.90
N THR A 442 11.27 12.78 4.17
CA THR A 442 12.10 11.65 4.61
C THR A 442 11.34 10.33 4.50
N HIS A 443 10.08 10.30 4.97
CA HIS A 443 9.20 9.14 4.85
C HIS A 443 9.01 8.73 3.39
N GLN A 444 8.64 9.68 2.52
CA GLN A 444 8.42 9.42 1.10
C GLN A 444 9.67 8.86 0.42
N ARG A 445 10.84 9.45 0.69
CA ARG A 445 12.13 8.96 0.18
C ARG A 445 12.42 7.54 0.67
N GLY A 446 12.24 7.30 1.97
CA GLY A 446 12.42 5.98 2.58
C GLY A 446 11.47 4.92 2.02
N TYR A 447 10.24 5.32 1.70
CA TYR A 447 9.20 4.44 1.17
C TYR A 447 9.52 3.98 -0.24
N VAL A 448 9.86 4.92 -1.11
CA VAL A 448 10.35 4.63 -2.47
C VAL A 448 11.60 3.76 -2.38
N ALA A 449 12.53 4.13 -1.51
CA ALA A 449 13.78 3.40 -1.30
C ALA A 449 13.57 1.93 -0.93
N TRP A 450 12.67 1.66 0.01
CA TRP A 450 12.36 0.30 0.45
C TRP A 450 11.81 -0.58 -0.68
N HIS A 451 10.97 -0.05 -1.59
CA HIS A 451 10.44 -0.82 -2.72
C HIS A 451 11.56 -1.30 -3.68
N PHE A 452 12.61 -0.50 -3.84
CA PHE A 452 13.74 -0.89 -4.69
C PHE A 452 14.67 -1.92 -4.04
N GLN A 453 14.70 -1.96 -2.71
CA GLN A 453 15.62 -2.84 -1.99
C GLN A 453 14.99 -4.12 -1.47
N SER A 454 13.68 -4.09 -1.21
CA SER A 454 12.97 -5.23 -0.66
C SER A 454 12.85 -6.32 -1.72
N GLU A 455 13.30 -7.53 -1.36
CA GLU A 455 13.16 -8.72 -2.19
C GLU A 455 11.70 -9.01 -2.55
N ARG A 456 10.74 -8.55 -1.72
CA ARG A 456 9.30 -8.70 -1.95
C ARG A 456 8.84 -8.12 -3.29
N TYR A 457 9.48 -7.04 -3.77
CA TYR A 457 9.06 -6.36 -5.01
C TYR A 457 9.85 -6.78 -6.24
N ARG A 458 10.90 -7.60 -6.09
CA ARG A 458 11.73 -8.12 -7.20
C ARG A 458 12.19 -7.02 -8.18
N THR A 459 12.35 -5.80 -7.69
CA THR A 459 12.75 -4.63 -8.48
C THR A 459 14.19 -4.76 -8.97
N ARG A 460 15.06 -5.46 -8.24
CA ARG A 460 16.40 -5.80 -8.73
C ARG A 460 16.34 -6.68 -9.98
N GLU A 461 15.48 -7.70 -10.00
CA GLU A 461 15.32 -8.57 -11.17
C GLU A 461 14.82 -7.78 -12.38
N LEU A 462 13.95 -6.78 -12.16
CA LEU A 462 13.53 -5.86 -13.22
C LEU A 462 14.73 -5.13 -13.84
N PHE A 463 15.65 -4.59 -13.03
CA PHE A 463 16.81 -3.86 -13.54
C PHE A 463 17.87 -4.77 -14.15
N ASP A 464 18.24 -5.87 -13.47
CA ASP A 464 19.20 -6.85 -13.99
C ASP A 464 18.75 -7.37 -15.36
N TRP A 465 17.44 -7.54 -15.54
CA TRP A 465 16.87 -8.00 -16.78
C TRP A 465 16.86 -6.95 -17.88
N VAL A 466 16.59 -5.67 -17.55
CA VAL A 466 16.71 -4.55 -18.50
C VAL A 466 18.18 -4.34 -18.90
N ASP A 467 19.12 -4.45 -17.97
CA ASP A 467 20.55 -4.29 -18.23
C ASP A 467 21.08 -5.43 -19.10
N GLY A 468 20.66 -6.68 -18.83
CA GLY A 468 20.96 -7.83 -19.69
C GLY A 468 20.43 -7.70 -21.12
N MET A 469 19.38 -6.90 -21.35
CA MET A 469 18.86 -6.61 -22.69
C MET A 469 19.67 -5.56 -23.46
N MET A 470 20.21 -4.56 -22.76
CA MET A 470 20.89 -3.42 -23.38
C MET A 470 22.30 -3.77 -23.88
N GLY A 471 22.79 -4.97 -23.54
CA GLY A 471 24.10 -5.49 -23.94
C GLY A 471 25.25 -4.84 -23.16
N PRO A 472 26.43 -5.47 -23.14
CA PRO A 472 27.60 -4.97 -22.39
C PRO A 472 28.10 -3.61 -22.88
N ASP A 473 27.75 -3.19 -24.10
CA ASP A 473 28.14 -1.92 -24.69
C ASP A 473 27.26 -0.74 -24.27
N ALA A 474 26.14 -0.99 -23.58
CA ALA A 474 25.41 0.03 -22.85
C ALA A 474 26.17 0.37 -21.56
N ALA A 475 27.39 0.88 -21.68
CA ALA A 475 28.27 1.33 -20.60
C ALA A 475 27.72 2.55 -19.81
N THR A 476 26.47 2.91 -20.03
CA THR A 476 25.66 3.79 -19.16
C THR A 476 24.72 2.98 -18.27
N GLY A 477 25.01 1.70 -18.05
CA GLY A 477 24.47 0.91 -16.95
C GLY A 477 24.60 1.73 -15.66
N PRO A 478 23.53 1.94 -14.89
CA PRO A 478 23.51 2.92 -13.82
C PRO A 478 24.59 2.75 -12.75
N GLU A 479 25.68 3.50 -12.85
CA GLU A 479 26.48 3.84 -11.66
C GLU A 479 25.56 4.39 -10.55
N TRP A 480 24.42 5.01 -10.90
CA TRP A 480 23.42 5.41 -9.92
C TRP A 480 22.75 4.22 -9.22
N ILE A 481 22.30 3.15 -9.91
CA ILE A 481 21.69 1.97 -9.25
C ILE A 481 22.72 1.21 -8.41
N MET A 482 23.93 1.02 -8.91
CA MET A 482 25.00 0.35 -8.14
C MET A 482 25.59 1.24 -7.04
N SER A 483 25.47 2.57 -7.13
CA SER A 483 25.69 3.47 -5.98
C SER A 483 24.49 3.52 -5.03
N CYS A 484 23.34 2.96 -5.46
CA CYS A 484 22.14 2.79 -4.65
C CYS A 484 22.10 1.48 -3.86
N PHE A 485 22.88 0.48 -4.25
CA PHE A 485 23.06 -0.79 -3.54
C PHE A 485 24.45 -0.88 -2.92
#